data_AF-A0A8S1LXN2-F1
#
_entry.id   AF-A0A8S1LXN2-F1
#
_cell.length_a   1.000
_cell.length_b   1.000
_cell.length_c   1.000
_cell.angle_alpha   90.00
_cell.angle_beta   90.00
_cell.angle_gamma   90.00
#
_symmetry.space_group_name_H-M   'P 1'
#
loop_
_entity.id
_entity.type
_entity.pdbx_description
1 polymer ?
#
loop_
_entity_poly.entity_id
_entity_poly.type
_entity_poly.pdbx_seq_one_letter_code
_entity_poly.pdbx_strand_id
1 'polypeptide(L)'
;MQDDPTLFTTLKGHKDTITALSFHPGLKSIASSANDGVVSVWQLKQPRKIYRFMGHKGQVSDVQFSPNGLLIASCAKDETIRLWNNTVEGSSVSIKAHSAPVRSVQFSCDGQLLVSSSDDKSVKVWSVNDRKFQYGFQHTNWVRSAVFSQDVRLIASGGDDRAVIIWDCDSKKEAQRYNEHIGVVYKVQFSPDSTILGSCSHDKKLKLFDVRSKRVIQHYDAHADSVLDLKFHPSGQFAMTSGADSKVKVWDLRMGKLAYTLYGHNGQATTCAFSNHGDYFATGGSDSMILVWNTNWVCSGQESLDEKPKQVKTKPIQHTQPQAQQQSSQQKENIQQTNSQLPKQKETVLYSNADNSLHKKSEFNQSVQLQKEDVPAEVITQLDNISGQLELITRTLQALEQRVSNNEQQICRLNLALTRDFERSEQIQHQIYDLRPLDEQVQDQEEEDNINYIKFHRAANN
;
A
#
# COMPACT_ATOMS: atom_id res chain seq x y z
N MET A 1 5.63 7.06 16.26
CA MET A 1 4.75 5.87 16.26
C MET A 1 3.89 5.99 15.03
N GLN A 2 3.81 4.94 14.20
CA GLN A 2 2.95 4.96 13.01
C GLN A 2 1.52 4.87 13.52
N ASP A 3 0.72 5.92 13.30
CA ASP A 3 -0.66 5.94 13.77
C ASP A 3 -1.46 4.80 13.13
N ASP A 4 -2.30 4.12 13.91
CA ASP A 4 -3.15 3.04 13.41
C ASP A 4 -4.15 3.57 12.37
N PRO A 5 -4.56 2.77 11.37
CA PRO A 5 -5.58 3.17 10.42
C PRO A 5 -6.90 3.52 11.13
N THR A 6 -7.44 4.69 10.85
CA THR A 6 -8.64 5.22 11.53
C THR A 6 -9.86 5.13 10.63
N LEU A 7 -11.02 4.80 11.21
CA LEU A 7 -12.28 4.79 10.48
C LEU A 7 -12.69 6.24 10.19
N PHE A 8 -12.67 6.62 8.92
CA PHE A 8 -13.11 7.94 8.48
C PHE A 8 -14.63 8.02 8.46
N THR A 9 -15.27 7.03 7.83
CA THR A 9 -16.73 7.01 7.78
C THR A 9 -17.36 5.69 7.41
N THR A 10 -18.64 5.56 7.75
CA THR A 10 -19.50 4.44 7.35
C THR A 10 -20.56 4.93 6.38
N LEU A 11 -20.67 4.27 5.23
CA LEU A 11 -21.71 4.53 4.23
C LEU A 11 -22.72 3.38 4.28
N LYS A 12 -24.00 3.73 4.50
CA LYS A 12 -25.13 2.79 4.55
C LYS A 12 -26.16 3.21 3.52
N GLY A 13 -26.75 2.25 2.81
CA GLY A 13 -27.83 2.53 1.87
C GLY A 13 -28.08 1.49 0.77
N HIS A 14 -27.19 0.50 0.63
CA HIS A 14 -27.47 -0.73 -0.11
C HIS A 14 -28.41 -1.65 0.67
N LYS A 15 -29.19 -2.47 -0.04
CA LYS A 15 -30.15 -3.40 0.59
C LYS A 15 -29.57 -4.79 0.82
N ASP A 16 -28.50 -5.11 0.12
CA ASP A 16 -27.87 -6.42 0.12
C ASP A 16 -26.34 -6.26 0.17
N THR A 17 -25.67 -7.39 0.36
CA THR A 17 -24.24 -7.62 0.23
C THR A 17 -23.59 -6.80 -0.87
N ILE A 18 -22.53 -6.07 -0.50
CA ILE A 18 -21.71 -5.31 -1.43
C ILE A 18 -20.78 -6.28 -2.14
N THR A 19 -20.67 -6.17 -3.46
CA THR A 19 -19.88 -7.10 -4.28
C THR A 19 -18.54 -6.53 -4.70
N ALA A 20 -18.49 -5.23 -5.03
CA ALA A 20 -17.27 -4.55 -5.43
C ALA A 20 -17.30 -3.06 -5.08
N LEU A 21 -16.09 -2.50 -4.97
CA LEU A 21 -15.84 -1.10 -4.68
C LEU A 21 -14.79 -0.53 -5.63
N SER A 22 -14.97 0.74 -6.02
CA SER A 22 -13.98 1.50 -6.78
C SER A 22 -13.95 2.94 -6.33
N PHE A 23 -12.76 3.48 -6.12
CA PHE A 23 -12.57 4.92 -5.90
C PHE A 23 -12.58 5.67 -7.23
N HIS A 24 -13.11 6.89 -7.21
CA HIS A 24 -12.91 7.83 -8.29
C HIS A 24 -11.46 8.33 -8.29
N PRO A 25 -10.79 8.48 -9.45
CA PRO A 25 -9.39 8.90 -9.52
C PRO A 25 -9.08 10.20 -8.77
N GLY A 26 -9.97 11.19 -8.88
CA GLY A 26 -9.85 12.46 -8.14
C GLY A 26 -10.41 12.46 -6.70
N LEU A 27 -10.64 11.31 -6.07
CA LEU A 27 -11.13 11.16 -4.69
C LEU A 27 -12.46 11.88 -4.35
N LYS A 28 -13.24 12.27 -5.36
CA LYS A 28 -14.53 12.97 -5.16
C LYS A 28 -15.64 12.02 -4.72
N SER A 29 -15.60 10.79 -5.21
CA SER A 29 -16.65 9.80 -5.01
C SER A 29 -16.12 8.37 -4.93
N ILE A 30 -16.96 7.48 -4.41
CA ILE A 30 -16.78 6.02 -4.40
C ILE A 30 -17.95 5.41 -5.17
N ALA A 31 -17.69 4.41 -6.01
CA ALA A 31 -18.72 3.60 -6.65
C ALA A 31 -18.77 2.26 -5.92
N SER A 32 -19.97 1.77 -5.68
CA SER A 32 -20.19 0.46 -5.08
C SER A 32 -21.31 -0.27 -5.79
N SER A 33 -21.11 -1.57 -5.96
CA SER A 33 -22.13 -2.48 -6.48
C SER A 33 -22.61 -3.41 -5.37
N ALA A 34 -23.87 -3.81 -5.46
CA ALA A 34 -24.45 -4.76 -4.55
C ALA A 34 -25.27 -5.84 -5.28
N ASN A 35 -25.56 -6.91 -4.54
CA ASN A 35 -26.42 -8.00 -5.02
C ASN A 35 -27.88 -7.58 -5.24
N ASP A 36 -28.28 -6.38 -4.80
CA ASP A 36 -29.61 -5.82 -5.07
C ASP A 36 -29.80 -5.34 -6.53
N GLY A 37 -28.74 -5.43 -7.36
CA GLY A 37 -28.79 -5.03 -8.76
C GLY A 37 -28.52 -3.54 -8.99
N VAL A 38 -28.17 -2.78 -7.95
CA VAL A 38 -27.97 -1.34 -8.00
C VAL A 38 -26.48 -0.99 -7.92
N VAL A 39 -26.07 -0.04 -8.76
CA VAL A 39 -24.77 0.63 -8.61
C VAL A 39 -25.01 1.95 -7.90
N SER A 40 -24.32 2.21 -6.79
CA SER A 40 -24.44 3.45 -6.05
C SER A 40 -23.14 4.24 -6.10
N VAL A 41 -23.22 5.54 -6.38
CA VAL A 41 -22.10 6.48 -6.33
C VAL A 41 -22.27 7.39 -5.12
N TRP A 42 -21.27 7.39 -4.25
CA TRP A 42 -21.24 8.09 -2.98
C TRP A 42 -20.28 9.26 -3.07
N GLN A 43 -20.76 10.48 -2.81
CA GLN A 43 -19.87 11.63 -2.67
C GLN A 43 -19.21 11.63 -1.30
N LEU A 44 -17.88 11.80 -1.27
CA LEU A 44 -17.10 11.84 -0.03
C LEU A 44 -17.17 13.22 0.65
N LYS A 45 -17.22 14.29 -0.15
CA LYS A 45 -17.35 15.67 0.34
C LYS A 45 -18.77 15.95 0.84
N GLN A 46 -18.89 16.84 1.82
CA GLN A 46 -20.18 17.29 2.32
C GLN A 46 -20.81 18.34 1.38
N PRO A 47 -22.14 18.32 1.15
CA PRO A 47 -23.10 17.33 1.65
C PRO A 47 -22.96 15.97 0.94
N ARG A 48 -22.94 14.88 1.70
CA ARG A 48 -22.80 13.53 1.15
C ARG A 48 -24.07 13.12 0.41
N LYS A 49 -23.99 13.10 -0.91
CA LYS A 49 -25.08 12.64 -1.79
C LYS A 49 -24.80 11.22 -2.28
N ILE A 50 -25.89 10.50 -2.53
CA ILE A 50 -25.88 9.13 -3.06
C ILE A 50 -26.67 9.16 -4.36
N TYR A 51 -26.03 8.76 -5.45
CA TYR A 51 -26.69 8.55 -6.73
C TYR A 51 -26.87 7.06 -6.95
N ARG A 52 -28.10 6.63 -7.25
CA ARG A 52 -28.43 5.23 -7.49
C ARG A 52 -28.68 5.01 -8.97
N PHE A 53 -27.87 4.16 -9.56
CA PHE A 53 -27.95 3.78 -10.96
C PHE A 53 -28.66 2.44 -11.06
N MET A 54 -29.90 2.51 -11.53
CA MET A 54 -30.78 1.35 -11.67
C MET A 54 -30.86 0.92 -13.13
N GLY A 55 -30.82 -0.39 -13.34
CA GLY A 55 -31.31 -0.97 -14.58
C GLY A 55 -30.77 -2.35 -14.89
N HIS A 56 -29.70 -2.81 -14.24
CA HIS A 56 -29.33 -4.22 -14.29
C HIS A 56 -30.50 -5.08 -13.83
N LYS A 57 -30.73 -6.21 -14.51
CA LYS A 57 -31.84 -7.12 -14.21
C LYS A 57 -31.45 -8.22 -13.22
N GLY A 58 -30.17 -8.28 -12.87
CA GLY A 58 -29.61 -9.25 -11.94
C GLY A 58 -28.57 -8.62 -11.02
N GLN A 59 -28.01 -9.44 -10.15
CA GLN A 59 -27.01 -9.03 -9.17
C GLN A 59 -25.76 -8.48 -9.85
N VAL A 60 -25.32 -7.29 -9.44
CA VAL A 60 -24.10 -6.67 -9.99
C VAL A 60 -22.90 -7.32 -9.31
N SER A 61 -22.00 -7.89 -10.09
CA SER A 61 -20.84 -8.65 -9.58
C SER A 61 -19.60 -7.79 -9.39
N ASP A 62 -19.37 -6.81 -10.27
CA ASP A 62 -18.20 -5.93 -10.19
C ASP A 62 -18.54 -4.52 -10.68
N VAL A 63 -17.76 -3.53 -10.21
CA VAL A 63 -17.86 -2.13 -10.61
C VAL A 63 -16.50 -1.48 -10.61
N GLN A 64 -16.22 -0.68 -11.64
CA GLN A 64 -14.98 0.08 -11.71
C GLN A 64 -15.17 1.46 -12.34
N PHE A 65 -14.48 2.46 -11.81
CA PHE A 65 -14.29 3.71 -12.51
C PHE A 65 -13.28 3.58 -13.64
N SER A 66 -13.55 4.31 -14.71
CA SER A 66 -12.55 4.60 -15.74
C SER A 66 -11.40 5.45 -15.17
N PRO A 67 -10.18 5.36 -15.74
CA PRO A 67 -9.04 6.15 -15.31
C PRO A 67 -9.26 7.67 -15.38
N ASN A 68 -10.12 8.12 -16.30
CA ASN A 68 -10.51 9.54 -16.43
C ASN A 68 -11.64 9.95 -15.45
N GLY A 69 -12.30 8.99 -14.79
CA GLY A 69 -13.39 9.23 -13.84
C GLY A 69 -14.75 9.60 -14.46
N LEU A 70 -14.84 9.67 -15.79
CA LEU A 70 -16.07 10.07 -16.49
C LEU A 70 -17.06 8.93 -16.65
N LEU A 71 -16.54 7.70 -16.82
CA LEU A 71 -17.34 6.49 -16.98
C LEU A 71 -17.20 5.56 -15.78
N ILE A 72 -18.26 4.82 -15.52
CA ILE A 72 -18.28 3.67 -14.60
C ILE A 72 -18.69 2.44 -15.39
N ALA A 73 -17.91 1.37 -15.33
CA ALA A 73 -18.30 0.07 -15.85
C ALA A 73 -18.88 -0.76 -14.71
N SER A 74 -19.99 -1.45 -14.97
CA SER A 74 -20.52 -2.47 -14.09
C SER A 74 -20.86 -3.72 -14.88
N CYS A 75 -20.76 -4.88 -14.23
CA CYS A 75 -21.12 -6.15 -14.82
C CYS A 75 -22.03 -6.93 -13.88
N ALA A 76 -22.94 -7.73 -14.44
CA ALA A 76 -23.95 -8.41 -13.64
C ALA A 76 -24.21 -9.86 -14.09
N LYS A 77 -24.99 -10.55 -13.26
CA LYS A 77 -25.54 -11.88 -13.57
C LYS A 77 -26.53 -11.89 -14.74
N ASP A 78 -26.94 -10.72 -15.22
CA ASP A 78 -27.80 -10.57 -16.40
C ASP A 78 -27.03 -10.70 -17.74
N GLU A 79 -25.77 -11.16 -17.70
CA GLU A 79 -24.90 -11.41 -18.86
C GLU A 79 -24.45 -10.12 -19.58
N THR A 80 -24.81 -8.95 -19.03
CA THR A 80 -24.49 -7.65 -19.61
C THR A 80 -23.42 -6.90 -18.85
N ILE A 81 -22.68 -6.08 -19.59
CA ILE A 81 -21.84 -5.01 -19.06
C ILE A 81 -22.55 -3.70 -19.33
N ARG A 82 -22.59 -2.80 -18.35
CA ARG A 82 -23.12 -1.46 -18.52
C ARG A 82 -22.04 -0.43 -18.31
N LEU A 83 -22.03 0.55 -19.20
CA LEU A 83 -21.22 1.75 -19.07
C LEU A 83 -22.15 2.87 -18.66
N TRP A 84 -21.91 3.43 -17.48
CA TRP A 84 -22.63 4.55 -16.92
C TRP A 84 -21.81 5.82 -17.10
N ASN A 85 -22.46 6.90 -17.49
CA ASN A 85 -21.89 8.23 -17.33
C ASN A 85 -21.93 8.60 -15.84
N ASN A 86 -20.81 9.08 -15.31
CA ASN A 86 -20.68 9.55 -13.93
C ASN A 86 -21.34 10.93 -13.75
N THR A 87 -22.61 11.04 -14.12
CA THR A 87 -23.47 12.22 -13.95
C THR A 87 -24.59 11.88 -12.98
N VAL A 88 -25.30 12.91 -12.49
CA VAL A 88 -26.41 12.75 -11.55
C VAL A 88 -27.53 11.86 -12.12
N GLU A 89 -27.76 11.94 -13.42
CA GLU A 89 -28.80 11.17 -14.12
C GLU A 89 -28.43 9.69 -14.31
N GLY A 90 -27.14 9.36 -14.34
CA GLY A 90 -26.69 7.97 -14.50
C GLY A 90 -27.13 7.35 -15.82
N SER A 91 -27.04 8.07 -16.93
CA SER A 91 -27.33 7.48 -18.25
C SER A 91 -26.38 6.32 -18.51
N SER A 92 -26.92 5.20 -19.00
CA SER A 92 -26.12 4.01 -19.31
C SER A 92 -26.40 3.43 -20.67
N VAL A 93 -25.38 2.75 -21.18
CA VAL A 93 -25.46 1.90 -22.37
C VAL A 93 -25.15 0.48 -21.94
N SER A 94 -26.03 -0.46 -22.32
CA SER A 94 -25.81 -1.88 -22.09
C SER A 94 -25.13 -2.54 -23.28
N ILE A 95 -24.18 -3.42 -22.97
CA ILE A 95 -23.43 -4.24 -23.92
C ILE A 95 -23.71 -5.68 -23.53
N LYS A 96 -24.31 -6.46 -24.45
CA LYS A 96 -24.48 -7.90 -24.26
C LYS A 96 -23.13 -8.57 -24.49
N ALA A 97 -22.41 -8.85 -23.40
CA ALA A 97 -21.01 -9.21 -23.46
C ALA A 97 -20.79 -10.72 -23.55
N HIS A 98 -21.54 -11.49 -22.75
CA HIS A 98 -21.31 -12.92 -22.56
C HIS A 98 -22.61 -13.72 -22.72
N SER A 99 -22.48 -15.05 -22.76
CA SER A 99 -23.63 -15.98 -22.79
C SER A 99 -24.00 -16.51 -21.39
N ALA A 100 -23.32 -16.02 -20.36
CA ALA A 100 -23.49 -16.41 -18.97
C ALA A 100 -23.15 -15.21 -18.06
N PRO A 101 -23.37 -15.31 -16.73
CA PRO A 101 -23.07 -14.24 -15.78
C PRO A 101 -21.65 -13.67 -15.93
N VAL A 102 -21.53 -12.34 -15.90
CA VAL A 102 -20.24 -11.65 -15.95
C VAL A 102 -19.78 -11.37 -14.53
N ARG A 103 -18.58 -11.82 -14.18
CA ARG A 103 -18.04 -11.84 -12.82
C ARG A 103 -17.12 -10.67 -12.50
N SER A 104 -16.32 -10.24 -13.48
CA SER A 104 -15.44 -9.09 -13.30
C SER A 104 -15.44 -8.21 -14.54
N VAL A 105 -15.18 -6.93 -14.30
CA VAL A 105 -14.96 -5.95 -15.35
C VAL A 105 -13.79 -5.05 -14.95
N GLN A 106 -12.87 -4.81 -15.87
CA GLN A 106 -11.78 -3.89 -15.63
C GLN A 106 -11.40 -3.05 -16.85
N PHE A 107 -11.21 -1.75 -16.64
CA PHE A 107 -10.64 -0.84 -17.62
C PHE A 107 -9.13 -1.04 -17.74
N SER A 108 -8.62 -0.82 -18.96
CA SER A 108 -7.21 -0.56 -19.20
C SER A 108 -6.82 0.81 -18.67
N CYS A 109 -5.52 1.03 -18.51
CA CYS A 109 -4.98 2.22 -17.84
C CYS A 109 -5.09 3.48 -18.70
N ASP A 110 -5.14 3.31 -20.02
CA ASP A 110 -5.48 4.35 -21.00
C ASP A 110 -7.00 4.62 -21.10
N GLY A 111 -7.83 3.76 -20.49
CA GLY A 111 -9.30 3.84 -20.51
C GLY A 111 -9.94 3.49 -21.85
N GLN A 112 -9.16 3.02 -22.85
CA GLN A 112 -9.69 2.72 -24.18
C GLN A 112 -10.27 1.32 -24.30
N LEU A 113 -9.74 0.38 -23.51
CA LEU A 113 -10.14 -1.02 -23.51
C LEU A 113 -10.80 -1.41 -22.19
N LEU A 114 -11.58 -2.47 -22.26
CA LEU A 114 -12.25 -3.07 -21.12
C LEU A 114 -12.17 -4.58 -21.23
N VAL A 115 -11.74 -5.24 -20.15
CA VAL A 115 -11.69 -6.69 -20.02
C VAL A 115 -12.86 -7.15 -19.16
N SER A 116 -13.49 -8.24 -19.58
CA SER A 116 -14.57 -8.88 -18.84
C SER A 116 -14.34 -10.37 -18.71
N SER A 117 -14.70 -10.93 -17.56
CA SER A 117 -14.63 -12.37 -17.31
C SER A 117 -16.00 -12.93 -16.97
N SER A 118 -16.27 -14.18 -17.39
CA SER A 118 -17.59 -14.77 -17.23
C SER A 118 -17.56 -16.27 -16.89
N ASP A 119 -18.70 -16.74 -16.38
CA ASP A 119 -19.02 -18.16 -16.22
C ASP A 119 -19.16 -18.89 -17.58
N ASP A 120 -19.15 -18.18 -18.72
CA ASP A 120 -19.06 -18.80 -20.05
C ASP A 120 -17.65 -19.31 -20.39
N LYS A 121 -16.74 -19.27 -19.40
CA LYS A 121 -15.34 -19.71 -19.48
C LYS A 121 -14.48 -18.83 -20.40
N SER A 122 -14.96 -17.66 -20.78
CA SER A 122 -14.22 -16.74 -21.63
C SER A 122 -13.82 -15.46 -20.89
N VAL A 123 -12.68 -14.91 -21.32
CA VAL A 123 -12.25 -13.55 -21.02
C VAL A 123 -12.36 -12.76 -22.32
N LYS A 124 -13.11 -11.67 -22.34
CA LYS A 124 -13.32 -10.87 -23.55
C LYS A 124 -12.79 -9.46 -23.37
N VAL A 125 -12.21 -8.91 -24.44
CA VAL A 125 -11.72 -7.53 -24.51
C VAL A 125 -12.62 -6.72 -25.44
N TRP A 126 -12.96 -5.53 -24.98
CA TRP A 126 -13.89 -4.61 -25.63
C TRP A 126 -13.24 -3.25 -25.84
N SER A 127 -13.53 -2.60 -26.96
CA SER A 127 -13.24 -1.17 -27.15
C SER A 127 -14.34 -0.35 -26.47
N VAL A 128 -13.96 0.57 -25.58
CA VAL A 128 -14.89 1.42 -24.82
C VAL A 128 -15.57 2.45 -25.74
N ASN A 129 -14.81 3.04 -26.66
CA ASN A 129 -15.31 4.07 -27.58
C ASN A 129 -16.31 3.49 -28.59
N ASP A 130 -15.93 2.37 -29.22
CA ASP A 130 -16.75 1.72 -30.24
C ASP A 130 -17.83 0.81 -29.64
N ARG A 131 -17.67 0.41 -28.38
CA ARG A 131 -18.51 -0.57 -27.68
C ARG A 131 -18.58 -1.91 -28.42
N LYS A 132 -17.47 -2.28 -29.08
CA LYS A 132 -17.35 -3.50 -29.89
C LYS A 132 -16.39 -4.49 -29.26
N PHE A 133 -16.72 -5.76 -29.45
CA PHE A 133 -15.84 -6.87 -29.12
C PHE A 133 -14.59 -6.83 -30.01
N GLN A 134 -13.42 -7.04 -29.41
CA GLN A 134 -12.14 -7.08 -30.11
C GLN A 134 -11.61 -8.51 -30.25
N TYR A 135 -11.30 -9.14 -29.12
CA TYR A 135 -10.81 -10.51 -29.05
C TYR A 135 -11.09 -11.10 -27.66
N GLY A 136 -10.90 -12.40 -27.51
CA GLY A 136 -11.09 -13.08 -26.23
C GLY A 136 -10.25 -14.33 -26.09
N PHE A 137 -10.13 -14.78 -24.85
CA PHE A 137 -9.39 -15.96 -24.42
C PHE A 137 -10.34 -16.97 -23.78
N GLN A 138 -9.92 -18.23 -23.75
CA GLN A 138 -10.74 -19.34 -23.26
C GLN A 138 -10.04 -20.05 -22.10
N HIS A 139 -10.75 -20.19 -20.98
CA HIS A 139 -10.38 -21.05 -19.86
C HIS A 139 -11.06 -22.41 -19.96
N THR A 140 -10.60 -23.37 -19.14
CA THR A 140 -11.22 -24.70 -19.03
C THR A 140 -12.51 -24.66 -18.19
N ASN A 141 -12.61 -23.72 -17.26
CA ASN A 141 -13.75 -23.52 -16.37
C ASN A 141 -14.11 -22.02 -16.19
N TRP A 142 -15.08 -21.72 -15.33
CA TRP A 142 -15.58 -20.36 -15.06
C TRP A 142 -14.47 -19.40 -14.65
N VAL A 143 -14.52 -18.17 -15.16
CA VAL A 143 -13.50 -17.15 -14.89
C VAL A 143 -14.06 -16.08 -13.97
N ARG A 144 -13.45 -15.94 -12.79
CA ARG A 144 -13.93 -15.02 -11.75
C ARG A 144 -13.35 -13.63 -11.85
N SER A 145 -12.09 -13.52 -12.26
CA SER A 145 -11.39 -12.25 -12.32
C SER A 145 -10.51 -12.17 -13.56
N ALA A 146 -10.48 -11.00 -14.20
CA ALA A 146 -9.52 -10.64 -15.23
C ALA A 146 -9.04 -9.20 -15.02
N VAL A 147 -7.74 -8.95 -15.21
CA VAL A 147 -7.08 -7.67 -14.94
C VAL A 147 -6.04 -7.37 -16.01
N PHE A 148 -5.95 -6.12 -16.44
CA PHE A 148 -4.85 -5.64 -17.28
C PHE A 148 -3.60 -5.32 -16.45
N SER A 149 -2.42 -5.53 -17.04
CA SER A 149 -1.19 -4.89 -16.59
C SER A 149 -1.25 -3.38 -16.88
N GLN A 150 -0.47 -2.57 -16.15
CA GLN A 150 -0.39 -1.12 -16.41
C GLN A 150 0.05 -0.79 -17.84
N ASP A 151 0.94 -1.62 -18.40
CA ASP A 151 1.44 -1.47 -19.76
C ASP A 151 0.42 -1.94 -20.83
N VAL A 152 -0.75 -2.44 -20.42
CA VAL A 152 -1.84 -2.98 -21.28
C VAL A 152 -1.45 -4.22 -22.12
N ARG A 153 -0.16 -4.58 -22.15
CA ARG A 153 0.37 -5.72 -22.90
C ARG A 153 -0.10 -7.08 -22.37
N LEU A 154 -0.29 -7.21 -21.06
CA LEU A 154 -0.66 -8.47 -20.44
C LEU A 154 -2.05 -8.39 -19.82
N ILE A 155 -2.77 -9.51 -19.87
CA ILE A 155 -4.00 -9.72 -19.10
C ILE A 155 -3.75 -10.91 -18.19
N ALA A 156 -4.01 -10.77 -16.90
CA ALA A 156 -4.05 -11.90 -15.99
C ALA A 156 -5.50 -12.27 -15.68
N SER A 157 -5.77 -13.56 -15.60
CA SER A 157 -7.09 -14.07 -15.25
C SER A 157 -6.99 -15.26 -14.31
N GLY A 158 -8.02 -15.42 -13.48
CA GLY A 158 -8.14 -16.51 -12.53
C GLY A 158 -9.57 -17.00 -12.41
N GLY A 159 -9.74 -18.30 -12.17
CA GLY A 159 -11.05 -18.93 -12.14
C GLY A 159 -11.14 -20.23 -11.34
N ASP A 160 -12.21 -20.97 -11.63
CA ASP A 160 -12.56 -22.25 -11.01
C ASP A 160 -11.70 -23.42 -11.51
N ASP A 161 -10.94 -23.17 -12.58
CA ASP A 161 -9.89 -24.09 -13.06
C ASP A 161 -8.68 -24.13 -12.13
N ARG A 162 -8.67 -23.30 -11.07
CA ARG A 162 -7.60 -23.19 -10.07
C ARG A 162 -6.29 -22.65 -10.66
N ALA A 163 -6.36 -22.18 -11.90
CA ALA A 163 -5.23 -21.67 -12.63
C ALA A 163 -5.25 -20.15 -12.61
N VAL A 164 -4.06 -19.56 -12.49
CA VAL A 164 -3.84 -18.15 -12.82
C VAL A 164 -3.14 -18.12 -14.17
N ILE A 165 -3.77 -17.53 -15.17
CA ILE A 165 -3.26 -17.51 -16.54
C ILE A 165 -2.91 -16.07 -16.90
N ILE A 166 -1.75 -15.87 -17.50
CA ILE A 166 -1.33 -14.62 -18.12
C ILE A 166 -1.43 -14.78 -19.63
N TRP A 167 -2.14 -13.86 -20.27
CA TRP A 167 -2.34 -13.74 -21.70
C TRP A 167 -1.54 -12.55 -22.22
N ASP A 168 -0.99 -12.70 -23.41
CA ASP A 168 -0.35 -11.62 -24.14
C ASP A 168 -1.33 -11.02 -25.15
N CYS A 169 -1.57 -9.72 -25.06
CA CYS A 169 -2.52 -8.98 -25.89
C CYS A 169 -2.07 -8.90 -27.35
N ASP A 170 -0.76 -8.80 -27.59
CA ASP A 170 -0.19 -8.64 -28.93
C ASP A 170 -0.28 -9.96 -29.72
N SER A 171 0.22 -11.04 -29.12
CA SER A 171 0.22 -12.37 -29.74
C SER A 171 -1.12 -13.09 -29.62
N LYS A 172 -2.02 -12.62 -28.74
CA LYS A 172 -3.34 -13.22 -28.43
C LYS A 172 -3.23 -14.68 -28.01
N LYS A 173 -2.15 -15.04 -27.32
CA LYS A 173 -1.87 -16.40 -26.86
C LYS A 173 -1.67 -16.42 -25.35
N GLU A 174 -1.82 -17.62 -24.80
CA GLU A 174 -1.42 -17.90 -23.42
C GLU A 174 0.08 -17.67 -23.30
N ALA A 175 0.48 -16.69 -22.50
CA ALA A 175 1.87 -16.44 -22.20
C ALA A 175 2.33 -17.42 -21.13
N GLN A 176 1.61 -17.51 -20.01
CA GLN A 176 1.98 -18.32 -18.85
C GLN A 176 0.75 -18.84 -18.10
N ARG A 177 0.90 -19.98 -17.43
CA ARG A 177 -0.13 -20.58 -16.57
C ARG A 177 0.48 -21.10 -15.27
N TYR A 178 -0.11 -20.70 -14.16
CA TYR A 178 0.26 -21.13 -12.81
C TYR A 178 -0.84 -22.02 -12.24
N ASN A 179 -0.51 -23.29 -12.00
CA ASN A 179 -1.42 -24.28 -11.40
C ASN A 179 -1.05 -24.55 -9.93
N GLU A 180 -0.81 -23.47 -9.20
CA GLU A 180 -0.27 -23.53 -7.85
C GLU A 180 -1.38 -23.59 -6.79
N HIS A 181 -2.57 -23.11 -7.09
CA HIS A 181 -3.68 -23.10 -6.13
C HIS A 181 -4.39 -24.46 -6.08
N ILE A 182 -4.76 -24.86 -4.87
CA ILE A 182 -5.54 -26.08 -4.63
C ILE A 182 -7.04 -25.78 -4.80
N GLY A 183 -7.44 -24.53 -4.49
CA GLY A 183 -8.81 -24.05 -4.54
C GLY A 183 -9.09 -23.13 -5.72
N VAL A 184 -10.34 -22.67 -5.78
CA VAL A 184 -10.82 -21.70 -6.75
C VAL A 184 -10.13 -20.35 -6.54
N VAL A 185 -9.71 -19.70 -7.63
CA VAL A 185 -9.13 -18.35 -7.58
C VAL A 185 -10.27 -17.33 -7.70
N TYR A 186 -10.41 -16.46 -6.70
CA TYR A 186 -11.47 -15.45 -6.64
C TYR A 186 -11.08 -14.16 -7.35
N LYS A 187 -9.93 -13.58 -7.00
CA LYS A 187 -9.40 -12.36 -7.58
C LYS A 187 -7.93 -12.51 -7.98
N VAL A 188 -7.56 -11.81 -9.03
CA VAL A 188 -6.19 -11.66 -9.52
C VAL A 188 -5.95 -10.17 -9.73
N GLN A 189 -4.77 -9.69 -9.34
CA GLN A 189 -4.39 -8.30 -9.54
C GLN A 189 -2.89 -8.15 -9.79
N PHE A 190 -2.52 -7.22 -10.66
CA PHE A 190 -1.13 -6.77 -10.80
C PHE A 190 -0.78 -5.73 -9.74
N SER A 191 0.50 -5.68 -9.35
CA SER A 191 1.08 -4.55 -8.64
C SER A 191 1.05 -3.28 -9.51
N PRO A 192 1.15 -2.08 -8.91
CA PRO A 192 1.27 -0.82 -9.66
C PRO A 192 2.41 -0.82 -10.69
N ASP A 193 3.51 -1.52 -10.43
CA ASP A 193 4.64 -1.61 -11.36
C ASP A 193 4.49 -2.75 -12.39
N SER A 194 3.40 -3.53 -12.33
CA SER A 194 3.14 -4.73 -13.15
C SER A 194 4.18 -5.86 -13.06
N THR A 195 5.12 -5.77 -12.11
CA THR A 195 6.17 -6.76 -11.88
C THR A 195 5.67 -7.98 -11.11
N ILE A 196 4.75 -7.75 -10.17
CA ILE A 196 4.20 -8.77 -9.28
C ILE A 196 2.73 -8.98 -9.65
N LEU A 197 2.32 -10.24 -9.67
CA LEU A 197 0.93 -10.64 -9.77
C LEU A 197 0.52 -11.28 -8.45
N GLY A 198 -0.56 -10.79 -7.85
CA GLY A 198 -1.17 -11.41 -6.69
C GLY A 198 -2.44 -12.16 -7.04
N SER A 199 -2.65 -13.29 -6.38
CA SER A 199 -3.87 -14.09 -6.49
C SER A 199 -4.40 -14.47 -5.12
N CYS A 200 -5.72 -14.40 -4.98
CA CYS A 200 -6.43 -14.85 -3.79
C CYS A 200 -7.35 -16.03 -4.14
N SER A 201 -7.45 -16.98 -3.21
CA SER A 201 -8.15 -18.24 -3.48
C SER A 201 -8.91 -18.77 -2.27
N HIS A 202 -9.81 -19.72 -2.55
CA HIS A 202 -10.55 -20.50 -1.56
C HIS A 202 -9.64 -21.36 -0.66
N ASP A 203 -8.41 -21.62 -1.08
CA ASP A 203 -7.37 -22.28 -0.26
C ASP A 203 -6.89 -21.45 0.93
N LYS A 204 -7.49 -20.28 1.18
CA LYS A 204 -7.18 -19.35 2.27
C LYS A 204 -5.83 -18.65 2.13
N LYS A 205 -5.18 -18.83 0.98
CA LYS A 205 -3.84 -18.33 0.70
C LYS A 205 -3.87 -17.14 -0.24
N LEU A 206 -2.96 -16.22 0.01
CA LEU A 206 -2.53 -15.20 -0.94
C LEU A 206 -1.22 -15.70 -1.56
N LYS A 207 -1.15 -15.82 -2.88
CA LYS A 207 0.10 -16.12 -3.60
C LYS A 207 0.54 -14.91 -4.41
N LEU A 208 1.85 -14.67 -4.41
CA LEU A 208 2.49 -13.63 -5.21
C LEU A 208 3.41 -14.30 -6.22
N PHE A 209 3.27 -13.92 -7.48
CA PHE A 209 4.08 -14.39 -8.59
C PHE A 209 4.87 -13.23 -9.16
N ASP A 210 6.12 -13.50 -9.54
CA ASP A 210 6.88 -12.58 -10.38
C ASP A 210 6.56 -12.87 -11.84
N VAL A 211 6.08 -11.85 -12.55
CA VAL A 211 5.69 -11.94 -13.96
C VAL A 211 6.90 -12.23 -14.85
N ARG A 212 8.08 -11.69 -14.50
CA ARG A 212 9.29 -11.84 -15.31
C ARG A 212 9.98 -13.17 -15.08
N SER A 213 10.20 -13.56 -13.82
CA SER A 213 10.85 -14.84 -13.49
C SER A 213 9.91 -16.04 -13.57
N LYS A 214 8.58 -15.81 -13.67
CA LYS A 214 7.56 -16.84 -13.83
C LYS A 214 7.52 -17.82 -12.66
N ARG A 215 7.79 -17.32 -11.45
CA ARG A 215 7.85 -18.12 -10.23
C ARG A 215 6.98 -17.50 -9.15
N VAL A 216 6.48 -18.34 -8.25
CA VAL A 216 5.90 -17.89 -6.99
C VAL A 216 7.03 -17.30 -6.15
N ILE A 217 6.90 -16.02 -5.78
CA ILE A 217 7.84 -15.35 -4.88
C ILE A 217 7.51 -15.74 -3.44
N GLN A 218 6.23 -15.61 -3.08
CA GLN A 218 5.75 -15.76 -1.71
C GLN A 218 4.33 -16.32 -1.68
N HIS A 219 4.02 -17.00 -0.59
CA HIS A 219 2.67 -17.41 -0.24
C HIS A 219 2.40 -17.07 1.22
N TYR A 220 1.21 -16.56 1.50
CA TYR A 220 0.76 -16.18 2.83
C TYR A 220 -0.49 -16.98 3.18
N ASP A 221 -0.51 -17.54 4.39
CA ASP A 221 -1.74 -18.06 4.98
C ASP A 221 -2.57 -16.87 5.47
N ALA A 222 -3.37 -16.33 4.56
CA ALA A 222 -3.90 -14.99 4.72
C ALA A 222 -5.05 -14.97 5.73
N HIS A 223 -6.04 -15.86 5.59
CA HIS A 223 -7.26 -15.83 6.39
C HIS A 223 -7.59 -17.20 7.00
N ALA A 224 -8.47 -17.23 8.00
CA ALA A 224 -8.98 -18.48 8.56
C ALA A 224 -9.99 -19.17 7.61
N ASP A 225 -10.54 -18.40 6.68
CA ASP A 225 -11.46 -18.82 5.63
C ASP A 225 -11.00 -18.24 4.27
N SER A 226 -11.82 -18.42 3.24
CA SER A 226 -11.59 -18.00 1.86
C SER A 226 -11.21 -16.53 1.74
N VAL A 227 -10.23 -16.25 0.87
CA VAL A 227 -9.84 -14.87 0.54
C VAL A 227 -10.62 -14.42 -0.70
N LEU A 228 -11.45 -13.40 -0.56
CA LEU A 228 -12.43 -13.00 -1.58
C LEU A 228 -11.89 -11.93 -2.54
N ASP A 229 -11.15 -10.96 -2.01
CA ASP A 229 -10.61 -9.85 -2.81
C ASP A 229 -9.16 -9.54 -2.40
N LEU A 230 -8.44 -8.92 -3.33
CA LEU A 230 -7.05 -8.52 -3.20
C LEU A 230 -6.85 -7.16 -3.87
N LYS A 231 -6.28 -6.22 -3.11
CA LYS A 231 -5.85 -4.92 -3.64
C LYS A 231 -4.42 -4.57 -3.25
N PHE A 232 -3.60 -4.16 -4.20
CA PHE A 232 -2.31 -3.53 -3.93
C PHE A 232 -2.45 -2.04 -3.63
N HIS A 233 -1.67 -1.55 -2.67
CA HIS A 233 -1.53 -0.12 -2.42
C HIS A 233 -0.78 0.54 -3.60
N PRO A 234 -1.10 1.79 -3.99
CA PRO A 234 -0.44 2.48 -5.10
C PRO A 234 1.09 2.59 -4.98
N SER A 235 1.62 2.61 -3.76
CA SER A 235 3.09 2.59 -3.53
C SER A 235 3.75 1.24 -3.82
N GLY A 236 2.98 0.16 -4.04
CA GLY A 236 3.48 -1.20 -4.25
C GLY A 236 4.05 -1.87 -2.99
N GLN A 237 4.08 -1.20 -1.84
CA GLN A 237 4.67 -1.76 -0.61
C GLN A 237 3.69 -2.60 0.21
N PHE A 238 2.39 -2.30 0.12
CA PHE A 238 1.36 -2.98 0.89
C PHE A 238 0.37 -3.72 -0.02
N ALA A 239 -0.15 -4.84 0.47
CA ALA A 239 -1.29 -5.55 -0.12
C ALA A 239 -2.40 -5.71 0.91
N MET A 240 -3.65 -5.54 0.48
CA MET A 240 -4.83 -5.72 1.31
C MET A 240 -5.63 -6.93 0.82
N THR A 241 -6.02 -7.79 1.75
CA THR A 241 -6.85 -8.96 1.49
C THR A 241 -8.14 -8.88 2.30
N SER A 242 -9.26 -9.21 1.67
CA SER A 242 -10.55 -9.36 2.36
C SER A 242 -10.92 -10.82 2.49
N GLY A 243 -11.38 -11.22 3.68
CA GLY A 243 -11.71 -12.60 4.01
C GLY A 243 -13.18 -12.85 4.28
N ALA A 244 -13.62 -14.06 3.99
CA ALA A 244 -14.91 -14.57 4.48
C ALA A 244 -14.97 -14.67 6.02
N ASP A 245 -13.82 -14.62 6.70
CA ASP A 245 -13.71 -14.59 8.17
C ASP A 245 -14.07 -13.23 8.80
N SER A 246 -14.71 -12.33 8.04
CA SER A 246 -15.13 -10.97 8.44
C SER A 246 -13.97 -10.01 8.71
N LYS A 247 -12.73 -10.41 8.42
CA LYS A 247 -11.54 -9.61 8.65
C LYS A 247 -11.00 -9.08 7.33
N VAL A 248 -10.38 -7.91 7.40
CA VAL A 248 -9.53 -7.38 6.33
C VAL A 248 -8.12 -7.33 6.87
N LYS A 249 -7.15 -7.83 6.11
CA LYS A 249 -5.75 -7.88 6.51
C LYS A 249 -4.90 -7.08 5.55
N VAL A 250 -3.88 -6.42 6.09
CA VAL A 250 -2.91 -5.64 5.33
C VAL A 250 -1.54 -6.23 5.56
N TRP A 251 -0.86 -6.53 4.46
CA TRP A 251 0.45 -7.18 4.40
C TRP A 251 1.48 -6.17 3.94
N ASP A 252 2.60 -6.11 4.64
CA ASP A 252 3.80 -5.45 4.16
C ASP A 252 4.57 -6.44 3.27
N LEU A 253 4.67 -6.11 1.98
CA LEU A 253 5.30 -6.95 0.97
C LEU A 253 6.83 -6.92 1.04
N ARG A 254 7.41 -5.85 1.59
CA ARG A 254 8.88 -5.74 1.74
C ARG A 254 9.35 -6.60 2.90
N MET A 255 8.63 -6.52 4.02
CA MET A 255 8.96 -7.31 5.22
C MET A 255 8.42 -8.74 5.14
N GLY A 256 7.41 -8.98 4.32
CA GLY A 256 6.68 -10.23 4.23
C GLY A 256 5.91 -10.56 5.50
N LYS A 257 5.37 -9.55 6.18
CA LYS A 257 4.68 -9.69 7.46
C LYS A 257 3.28 -9.07 7.40
N LEU A 258 2.40 -9.60 8.25
CA LEU A 258 1.11 -8.99 8.50
C LEU A 258 1.33 -7.67 9.25
N ALA A 259 0.90 -6.55 8.66
CA ALA A 259 0.98 -5.23 9.27
C ALA A 259 -0.24 -5.00 10.17
N TYR A 260 -1.45 -5.12 9.60
CA TYR A 260 -2.69 -4.83 10.31
C TYR A 260 -3.76 -5.91 10.09
N THR A 261 -4.56 -6.15 11.12
CA THR A 261 -5.83 -6.87 11.02
C THR A 261 -6.94 -5.90 11.41
N LEU A 262 -7.81 -5.59 10.46
CA LEU A 262 -8.91 -4.67 10.61
C LEU A 262 -10.18 -5.43 10.97
N TYR A 263 -10.91 -4.87 11.93
CA TYR A 263 -12.17 -5.37 12.44
C TYR A 263 -13.24 -4.30 12.23
N GLY A 264 -14.46 -4.71 11.88
CA GLY A 264 -15.57 -3.77 11.75
C GLY A 264 -16.79 -4.33 11.01
N HIS A 265 -16.59 -5.28 10.09
CA HIS A 265 -17.70 -5.89 9.36
C HIS A 265 -18.41 -6.95 10.19
N ASN A 266 -19.75 -6.93 10.16
CA ASN A 266 -20.59 -7.96 10.79
C ASN A 266 -20.99 -9.02 9.76
N GLY A 267 -20.00 -9.83 9.35
CA GLY A 267 -20.13 -10.82 8.28
C GLY A 267 -18.95 -10.75 7.30
N GLN A 268 -19.02 -11.55 6.23
CA GLN A 268 -17.93 -11.69 5.26
C GLN A 268 -17.50 -10.33 4.69
N ALA A 269 -16.19 -10.04 4.70
CA ALA A 269 -15.62 -8.89 4.03
C ALA A 269 -15.41 -9.25 2.55
N THR A 270 -16.34 -8.83 1.70
CA THR A 270 -16.44 -9.28 0.32
C THR A 270 -15.45 -8.59 -0.60
N THR A 271 -15.19 -7.31 -0.38
CA THR A 271 -14.37 -6.50 -1.29
C THR A 271 -13.56 -5.44 -0.56
N CYS A 272 -12.46 -5.03 -1.19
CA CYS A 272 -11.61 -3.97 -0.71
C CYS A 272 -11.14 -3.09 -1.88
N ALA A 273 -10.84 -1.82 -1.62
CA ALA A 273 -10.36 -0.88 -2.63
C ALA A 273 -9.43 0.16 -2.00
N PHE A 274 -8.38 0.55 -2.71
CA PHE A 274 -7.54 1.69 -2.37
C PHE A 274 -7.91 2.91 -3.21
N SER A 275 -7.70 4.08 -2.65
CA SER A 275 -7.62 5.32 -3.41
C SER A 275 -6.36 5.36 -4.27
N ASN A 276 -6.38 6.13 -5.35
CA ASN A 276 -5.23 6.26 -6.25
C ASN A 276 -3.99 6.88 -5.57
N HIS A 277 -4.20 7.76 -4.59
CA HIS A 277 -3.12 8.37 -3.81
C HIS A 277 -2.65 7.49 -2.65
N GLY A 278 -3.48 6.53 -2.22
CA GLY A 278 -3.17 5.64 -1.11
C GLY A 278 -3.72 6.11 0.23
N ASP A 279 -4.03 7.40 0.40
CA ASP A 279 -4.47 8.03 1.66
C ASP A 279 -5.75 7.43 2.27
N TYR A 280 -6.62 6.88 1.43
CA TYR A 280 -7.86 6.24 1.85
C TYR A 280 -7.98 4.83 1.30
N PHE A 281 -8.69 3.98 2.03
CA PHE A 281 -9.16 2.70 1.53
C PHE A 281 -10.60 2.44 1.98
N ALA A 282 -11.31 1.62 1.21
CA ALA A 282 -12.68 1.25 1.50
C ALA A 282 -12.82 -0.26 1.54
N THR A 283 -13.65 -0.75 2.47
CA THR A 283 -13.97 -2.15 2.63
C THR A 283 -15.49 -2.31 2.57
N GLY A 284 -15.95 -3.33 1.85
CA GLY A 284 -17.36 -3.66 1.69
C GLY A 284 -17.64 -5.04 2.26
N GLY A 285 -18.79 -5.20 2.89
CA GLY A 285 -19.17 -6.45 3.54
C GLY A 285 -20.54 -6.97 3.14
N SER A 286 -20.80 -8.19 3.60
CA SER A 286 -22.12 -8.82 3.57
C SER A 286 -23.14 -8.10 4.47
N ASP A 287 -22.68 -7.25 5.37
CA ASP A 287 -23.49 -6.40 6.25
C ASP A 287 -24.12 -5.19 5.53
N SER A 288 -23.95 -5.10 4.20
CA SER A 288 -24.42 -3.97 3.37
C SER A 288 -23.79 -2.62 3.76
N MET A 289 -22.69 -2.65 4.53
CA MET A 289 -21.96 -1.46 4.96
C MET A 289 -20.67 -1.30 4.16
N ILE A 290 -20.37 -0.06 3.81
CA ILE A 290 -19.06 0.33 3.29
C ILE A 290 -18.36 1.10 4.39
N LEU A 291 -17.18 0.63 4.79
CA LEU A 291 -16.32 1.31 5.75
C LEU A 291 -15.21 1.99 4.96
N VAL A 292 -15.04 3.29 5.16
CA VAL A 292 -13.95 4.08 4.57
C VAL A 292 -12.99 4.43 5.69
N TRP A 293 -11.72 4.19 5.44
CA TRP A 293 -10.63 4.29 6.40
C TRP A 293 -9.56 5.23 5.86
N ASN A 294 -8.87 5.92 6.76
CA ASN A 294 -7.65 6.65 6.45
C ASN A 294 -6.47 5.69 6.57
N THR A 295 -5.61 5.65 5.56
CA THR A 295 -4.29 5.07 5.71
C THR A 295 -3.40 6.10 6.41
N ASN A 296 -2.78 5.68 7.49
CA ASN A 296 -1.70 6.42 8.13
C ASN A 296 -0.33 5.82 7.73
N TRP A 297 -0.31 5.08 6.62
CA TRP A 297 0.89 4.46 6.11
C TRP A 297 1.73 5.54 5.44
N VAL A 298 2.52 6.23 6.27
CA VAL A 298 3.53 7.17 5.79
C VAL A 298 4.40 6.41 4.80
N CYS A 299 4.30 6.78 3.53
CA CYS A 299 5.27 6.38 2.53
C CYS A 299 6.58 7.02 2.96
N SER A 300 7.52 6.19 3.46
CA SER A 300 8.89 6.60 3.73
C SER A 300 9.53 7.06 2.42
N GLY A 301 9.39 8.36 2.17
CA GLY A 301 9.75 9.09 0.96
C GLY A 301 9.57 10.59 1.14
N GLN A 302 8.82 11.02 2.16
CA GLN A 302 8.87 12.36 2.72
C GLN A 302 9.19 12.24 4.22
N GLU A 303 10.48 12.16 4.56
CA GLU A 303 10.91 12.60 5.88
C GLU A 303 10.55 14.09 5.97
N SER A 304 9.54 14.41 6.77
CA SER A 304 9.26 15.77 7.20
C SER A 304 10.51 16.30 7.91
N LEU A 305 11.28 17.15 7.24
CA LEU A 305 12.40 17.91 7.79
C LEU A 305 11.98 18.97 8.83
N ASP A 306 10.77 18.87 9.39
CA ASP A 306 10.13 19.89 10.24
C ASP A 306 9.74 19.40 11.64
N GLU A 307 10.41 18.39 12.20
CA GLU A 307 10.39 18.20 13.65
C GLU A 307 11.50 19.04 14.31
N LYS A 308 11.20 20.32 14.58
CA LYS A 308 11.97 21.07 15.57
C LYS A 308 11.88 20.34 16.91
N PRO A 309 13.01 20.07 17.61
CA PRO A 309 12.98 19.35 18.88
C PRO A 309 12.18 20.17 19.91
N LYS A 310 11.08 19.59 20.42
CA LYS A 310 10.29 20.18 21.52
C LYS A 310 11.17 20.27 22.77
N GLN A 311 11.54 21.50 23.15
CA GLN A 311 12.15 21.79 24.45
C GLN A 311 11.17 21.44 25.58
N VAL A 312 11.53 20.47 26.42
CA VAL A 312 10.80 20.15 27.64
C VAL A 312 11.18 21.16 28.71
N LYS A 313 10.23 22.02 29.11
CA LYS A 313 10.38 22.88 30.29
C LYS A 313 10.19 22.05 31.55
N THR A 314 11.26 21.81 32.31
CA THR A 314 11.20 21.21 33.65
C THR A 314 10.77 22.24 34.68
N LYS A 315 9.77 21.92 35.52
CA LYS A 315 9.44 22.70 36.72
C LYS A 315 10.48 22.42 37.83
N PRO A 316 10.89 23.42 38.62
CA PRO A 316 11.82 23.21 39.73
C PRO A 316 11.13 22.45 40.88
N ILE A 317 11.83 21.46 41.43
CA ILE A 317 11.40 20.66 42.58
C ILE A 317 11.70 21.46 43.85
N GLN A 318 10.68 21.74 44.66
CA GLN A 318 10.84 22.31 46.00
C GLN A 318 11.13 21.20 47.00
N HIS A 319 12.16 21.41 47.83
CA HIS A 319 12.50 20.57 48.98
C HIS A 319 11.47 20.72 50.10
N THR A 320 10.94 19.60 50.59
CA THR A 320 10.31 19.51 51.91
C THR A 320 10.88 18.31 52.67
N GLN A 321 11.50 18.58 53.81
CA GLN A 321 11.97 17.57 54.77
C GLN A 321 10.79 16.91 55.50
N PRO A 322 10.82 15.58 55.73
CA PRO A 322 9.96 14.97 56.74
C PRO A 322 10.70 14.77 58.06
N GLN A 323 10.04 15.18 59.15
CA GLN A 323 10.41 14.89 60.54
C GLN A 323 10.23 13.41 60.88
N ALA A 324 11.08 12.90 61.76
CA ALA A 324 11.05 11.53 62.28
C ALA A 324 10.16 11.39 63.52
N GLN A 325 9.42 10.28 63.62
CA GLN A 325 8.91 9.61 64.84
C GLN A 325 8.43 8.20 64.42
N GLN A 326 9.21 7.15 64.68
CA GLN A 326 9.30 6.30 65.88
C GLN A 326 8.33 5.09 65.93
N GLN A 327 8.96 3.91 65.96
CA GLN A 327 8.57 2.64 66.62
C GLN A 327 7.41 1.84 65.96
N SER A 328 7.48 0.51 65.78
CA SER A 328 8.09 -0.54 66.62
C SER A 328 8.25 -1.85 65.80
N SER A 329 9.44 -2.49 65.88
CA SER A 329 9.71 -3.86 66.39
C SER A 329 8.98 -5.00 65.68
N GLN A 330 9.58 -6.12 65.24
CA GLN A 330 10.60 -6.98 65.87
C GLN A 330 10.77 -8.14 64.84
N GLN A 331 11.95 -8.63 64.41
CA GLN A 331 12.85 -9.51 65.15
C GLN A 331 14.04 -9.92 64.25
N LYS A 332 15.24 -9.93 64.88
CA LYS A 332 16.37 -10.89 64.75
C LYS A 332 17.15 -10.90 63.43
N GLU A 333 18.37 -10.35 63.38
CA GLU A 333 19.65 -10.85 63.95
C GLU A 333 20.23 -12.11 63.29
N ASN A 334 21.53 -11.97 63.00
CA ASN A 334 22.57 -12.98 62.78
C ASN A 334 22.62 -13.66 61.40
N ILE A 335 23.60 -13.30 60.57
CA ILE A 335 24.96 -13.87 60.60
C ILE A 335 25.88 -13.08 59.65
N GLN A 336 27.04 -12.71 60.18
CA GLN A 336 28.20 -12.16 59.47
C GLN A 336 28.96 -13.27 58.73
N GLN A 337 29.61 -12.88 57.64
CA GLN A 337 30.70 -13.55 56.90
C GLN A 337 30.30 -14.66 55.92
N THR A 338 30.40 -14.33 54.62
CA THR A 338 31.46 -14.89 53.77
C THR A 338 31.67 -13.99 52.54
N ASN A 339 32.95 -13.81 52.23
CA ASN A 339 33.47 -12.98 51.15
C ASN A 339 33.05 -13.47 49.75
N SER A 340 32.95 -12.51 48.82
CA SER A 340 33.69 -12.45 47.53
C SER A 340 32.83 -11.89 46.37
N GLN A 341 33.04 -10.59 46.16
CA GLN A 341 33.18 -9.86 44.89
C GLN A 341 32.58 -10.45 43.60
N LEU A 342 31.68 -9.66 42.98
CA LEU A 342 31.55 -9.48 41.52
C LEU A 342 31.11 -8.01 41.22
N PRO A 343 31.45 -7.43 40.05
CA PRO A 343 31.78 -6.02 39.93
C PRO A 343 30.70 -5.13 39.28
N LYS A 344 30.95 -3.82 39.43
CA LYS A 344 30.10 -2.67 39.14
C LYS A 344 29.88 -2.39 37.65
N GLN A 345 28.79 -1.66 37.43
CA GLN A 345 28.15 -1.23 36.20
C GLN A 345 29.04 -0.41 35.25
N LYS A 346 28.67 -0.53 33.97
CA LYS A 346 29.16 0.20 32.80
C LYS A 346 28.75 1.68 32.83
N GLU A 347 29.70 2.55 32.51
CA GLU A 347 29.41 3.88 31.97
C GLU A 347 29.78 3.93 30.47
N THR A 348 28.92 4.61 29.72
CA THR A 348 28.99 4.84 28.28
C THR A 348 29.80 6.11 27.98
N VAL A 349 30.72 6.05 27.01
CA VAL A 349 31.34 7.25 26.41
C VAL A 349 31.27 7.17 24.88
N LEU A 350 30.92 8.32 24.31
CA LEU A 350 30.66 8.67 22.92
C LEU A 350 31.91 8.50 22.03
N TYR A 351 31.70 8.14 20.76
CA TYR A 351 32.74 8.18 19.73
C TYR A 351 32.74 9.54 19.03
N SER A 352 33.86 10.26 19.12
CA SER A 352 34.27 11.29 18.17
C SER A 352 35.39 10.74 17.29
N ASN A 353 35.24 10.90 15.97
CA ASN A 353 36.27 10.62 14.97
C ASN A 353 37.43 11.61 15.11
N ALA A 354 38.68 11.10 15.11
CA ALA A 354 39.83 11.79 14.53
C ALA A 354 41.04 10.83 14.42
N ASP A 355 41.56 10.77 13.21
CA ASP A 355 42.98 10.67 12.84
C ASP A 355 43.77 9.35 13.00
N ASN A 356 44.00 8.76 11.82
CA ASN A 356 45.32 8.43 11.26
C ASN A 356 46.47 8.22 12.27
N SER A 357 46.91 6.97 12.40
CA SER A 357 48.34 6.67 12.40
C SER A 357 48.60 5.23 11.97
N LEU A 358 49.39 5.10 10.89
CA LEU A 358 50.16 3.90 10.61
C LEU A 358 51.07 3.62 11.81
N HIS A 359 50.82 2.54 12.54
CA HIS A 359 51.84 1.65 13.09
C HIS A 359 51.16 0.59 13.98
N LYS A 360 51.03 -0.62 13.46
CA LYS A 360 51.29 -1.90 14.17
C LYS A 360 51.06 -3.07 13.20
N LYS A 361 51.99 -3.21 12.24
CA LYS A 361 52.38 -4.53 11.75
C LYS A 361 53.26 -5.14 12.83
N SER A 362 52.71 -6.05 13.63
CA SER A 362 53.42 -7.16 14.30
C SER A 362 52.57 -7.67 15.45
N GLU A 363 51.77 -8.70 15.18
CA GLU A 363 51.38 -9.77 16.12
C GLU A 363 50.22 -10.56 15.52
N PHE A 364 50.49 -11.22 14.38
CA PHE A 364 49.73 -12.41 13.96
C PHE A 364 50.62 -13.24 13.02
N ASN A 365 51.82 -13.58 13.50
CA ASN A 365 52.63 -14.66 12.95
C ASN A 365 52.65 -15.79 13.98
N GLN A 366 51.54 -16.52 14.07
CA GLN A 366 51.60 -17.91 14.50
C GLN A 366 51.48 -18.75 13.24
N SER A 367 52.65 -19.10 12.71
CA SER A 367 52.84 -20.03 11.62
C SER A 367 52.33 -21.41 12.03
N VAL A 368 51.11 -21.74 11.62
CA VAL A 368 50.72 -23.15 11.45
C VAL A 368 51.35 -23.60 10.13
N GLN A 369 52.52 -24.22 10.23
CA GLN A 369 53.10 -24.99 9.14
C GLN A 369 52.23 -26.23 8.92
N LEU A 370 51.21 -26.10 8.07
CA LEU A 370 50.60 -27.26 7.43
C LEU A 370 51.57 -27.76 6.36
N GLN A 371 51.96 -29.01 6.51
CA GLN A 371 52.80 -29.73 5.57
C GLN A 371 52.17 -29.66 4.18
N LYS A 372 52.98 -29.34 3.16
CA LYS A 372 52.60 -29.43 1.75
C LYS A 372 52.33 -30.90 1.44
N GLU A 373 51.09 -31.32 1.62
CA GLU A 373 50.51 -32.45 0.90
C GLU A 373 49.99 -31.93 -0.45
N ASP A 374 50.19 -32.73 -1.50
CA ASP A 374 49.97 -32.39 -2.90
C ASP A 374 48.53 -31.91 -3.17
N VAL A 375 48.30 -30.60 -3.12
CA VAL A 375 47.05 -29.98 -3.54
C VAL A 375 46.99 -30.01 -5.08
N PRO A 376 45.96 -30.61 -5.69
CA PRO A 376 45.83 -30.64 -7.14
C PRO A 376 45.88 -29.22 -7.72
N ALA A 377 46.66 -29.02 -8.79
CA ALA A 377 46.86 -27.71 -9.41
C ALA A 377 45.52 -27.03 -9.80
N GLU A 378 44.49 -27.83 -10.09
CA GLU A 378 43.13 -27.36 -10.35
C GLU A 378 42.51 -26.59 -9.16
N VAL A 379 42.71 -27.06 -7.92
CA VAL A 379 42.13 -26.42 -6.72
C VAL A 379 42.82 -25.07 -6.45
N ILE A 380 44.13 -24.98 -6.72
CA ILE A 380 44.89 -23.73 -6.60
C ILE A 380 44.40 -22.72 -7.65
N THR A 381 44.17 -23.16 -8.90
CA THR A 381 43.64 -22.27 -9.94
C THR A 381 42.21 -21.80 -9.65
N GLN A 382 41.38 -22.62 -9.00
CA GLN A 382 40.04 -22.21 -8.58
C GLN A 382 40.08 -21.22 -7.41
N LEU A 383 40.99 -21.41 -6.45
CA LEU A 383 41.21 -20.46 -5.36
C LEU A 383 41.72 -19.10 -5.86
N ASP A 384 42.64 -19.09 -6.83
CA ASP A 384 43.11 -17.85 -7.45
C ASP A 384 42.01 -17.14 -8.26
N ASN A 385 41.15 -17.91 -8.94
CA ASN A 385 39.99 -17.33 -9.63
C ASN A 385 38.97 -16.72 -8.64
N ILE A 386 38.72 -17.39 -7.50
CA ILE A 386 37.82 -16.88 -6.46
C ILE A 386 38.42 -15.65 -5.79
N SER A 387 39.73 -15.63 -5.51
CA SER A 387 40.39 -14.45 -4.94
C SER A 387 40.34 -13.26 -5.89
N GLY A 388 40.56 -13.48 -7.20
CA GLY A 388 40.43 -12.45 -8.23
C GLY A 388 38.99 -11.92 -8.35
N GLN A 389 37.98 -12.78 -8.24
CA GLN A 389 36.58 -12.35 -8.20
C GLN A 389 36.26 -11.51 -6.97
N LEU A 390 36.78 -11.89 -5.79
CA LEU A 390 36.60 -11.14 -4.57
C LEU A 390 37.25 -9.75 -4.65
N GLU A 391 38.47 -9.65 -5.18
CA GLU A 391 39.12 -8.35 -5.40
C GLU A 391 38.32 -7.46 -6.35
N LEU A 392 37.74 -8.04 -7.41
CA LEU A 392 36.94 -7.30 -8.38
C LEU A 392 35.64 -6.79 -7.73
N ILE A 393 34.98 -7.62 -6.91
CA ILE A 393 33.81 -7.22 -6.13
C ILE A 393 34.17 -6.09 -5.17
N THR A 394 35.27 -6.19 -4.43
CA THR A 394 35.72 -5.13 -3.50
C THR A 394 35.96 -3.81 -4.23
N ARG A 395 36.59 -3.83 -5.41
CA ARG A 395 36.79 -2.61 -6.23
C ARG A 395 35.46 -2.02 -6.71
N THR A 396 34.51 -2.86 -7.11
CA THR A 396 33.18 -2.36 -7.54
C THR A 396 32.39 -1.77 -6.37
N LEU A 397 32.49 -2.35 -5.17
CA LEU A 397 31.87 -1.79 -3.96
C LEU A 397 32.46 -0.44 -3.60
N GLN A 398 33.79 -0.29 -3.60
CA GLN A 398 34.44 1.00 -3.36
C GLN A 398 34.02 2.06 -4.38
N ALA A 399 33.90 1.71 -5.65
CA ALA A 399 33.45 2.62 -6.69
C ALA A 399 31.97 3.03 -6.51
N LEU A 400 31.13 2.12 -6.04
CA LEU A 400 29.72 2.41 -5.73
C LEU A 400 29.59 3.32 -4.50
N GLU A 401 30.35 3.07 -3.43
CA GLU A 401 30.37 3.93 -2.25
C GLU A 401 30.79 5.37 -2.61
N GLN A 402 31.82 5.52 -3.45
CA GLN A 402 32.23 6.84 -3.95
C GLN A 402 31.12 7.54 -4.74
N ARG A 403 30.40 6.80 -5.58
CA ARG A 403 29.27 7.37 -6.35
C ARG A 403 28.11 7.78 -5.45
N VAL A 404 27.77 6.96 -4.45
CA VAL A 404 26.71 7.28 -3.48
C VAL A 404 27.08 8.54 -2.69
N SER A 405 28.31 8.62 -2.18
CA SER A 405 28.78 9.80 -1.47
C SER A 405 28.73 11.07 -2.33
N ASN A 406 29.10 10.96 -3.61
CA ASN A 406 29.05 12.11 -4.53
C ASN A 406 27.59 12.54 -4.83
N ASN A 407 26.67 11.58 -4.95
CA ASN A 407 25.25 11.87 -5.14
C ASN A 407 24.64 12.53 -3.90
N GLU A 408 24.99 12.07 -2.69
CA GLU A 408 24.56 12.70 -1.43
C GLU A 408 25.02 14.16 -1.34
N GLN A 409 26.27 14.44 -1.73
CA GLN A 409 26.78 15.81 -1.80
C GLN A 409 26.04 16.68 -2.82
N GLN A 410 25.67 16.13 -3.99
CA GLN A 410 24.88 16.85 -4.98
C GLN A 410 23.47 17.17 -4.47
N ILE A 411 22.80 16.20 -3.83
CA ILE A 411 21.47 16.40 -3.24
C ILE A 411 21.53 17.49 -2.16
N CYS A 412 22.54 17.46 -1.30
CA CYS A 412 22.73 18.47 -0.26
C CYS A 412 22.90 19.88 -0.87
N ARG A 413 23.67 20.02 -1.96
CA ARG A 413 23.82 21.29 -2.68
C ARG A 413 22.51 21.78 -3.30
N LEU A 414 21.73 20.88 -3.90
CA LEU A 414 20.45 21.22 -4.51
C LEU A 414 19.44 21.66 -3.46
N ASN A 415 19.38 20.98 -2.31
CA ASN A 415 18.50 21.38 -1.21
C ASN A 415 18.88 22.76 -0.67
N LEU A 416 20.18 23.04 -0.48
CA LEU A 416 20.64 24.37 -0.09
C LEU A 416 20.30 25.46 -1.11
N ALA A 417 20.34 25.16 -2.40
CA ALA A 417 19.92 26.10 -3.44
C ALA A 417 18.40 26.37 -3.38
N LEU A 418 17.60 25.31 -3.20
CA LEU A 418 16.16 25.40 -3.10
C LEU A 418 15.73 26.23 -1.88
N THR A 419 16.37 26.04 -0.71
CA THR A 419 16.10 26.84 0.49
C THR A 419 16.40 28.32 0.25
N ARG A 420 17.49 28.65 -0.45
CA ARG A 420 17.81 30.04 -0.79
C ARG A 420 16.80 30.67 -1.74
N ASP A 421 16.30 29.90 -2.70
CA ASP A 421 15.26 30.40 -3.62
C ASP A 421 13.93 30.58 -2.90
N PHE A 422 13.62 29.73 -1.91
CA PHE A 422 12.46 29.91 -1.04
C PHE A 422 12.58 31.17 -0.17
N GLU A 423 13.72 31.38 0.50
CA GLU A 423 13.99 32.60 1.28
C GLU A 423 13.90 33.87 0.41
N ARG A 424 14.40 33.82 -0.83
CA ARG A 424 14.24 34.93 -1.79
C ARG A 424 12.77 35.16 -2.15
N SER A 425 12.00 34.10 -2.33
CA SER A 425 10.58 34.21 -2.65
C SER A 425 9.77 34.83 -1.49
N GLU A 426 10.08 34.46 -0.25
CA GLU A 426 9.47 35.08 0.95
C GLU A 426 9.87 36.56 1.08
N GLN A 427 11.13 36.90 0.83
CA GLN A 427 11.58 38.30 0.82
C GLN A 427 10.86 39.14 -0.24
N ILE A 428 10.66 38.58 -1.44
CA ILE A 428 9.90 39.23 -2.51
C ILE A 428 8.43 39.38 -2.11
N GLN A 429 7.83 38.37 -1.47
CA GLN A 429 6.45 38.48 -0.97
C GLN A 429 6.31 39.55 0.11
N HIS A 430 7.25 39.64 1.06
CA HIS A 430 7.26 40.71 2.06
C HIS A 430 7.42 42.09 1.42
N GLN A 431 8.30 42.26 0.44
CA GLN A 431 8.43 43.53 -0.30
C GLN A 431 7.18 43.90 -1.09
N ILE A 432 6.49 42.92 -1.68
CA ILE A 432 5.21 43.14 -2.38
C ILE A 432 4.10 43.53 -1.39
N TYR A 433 4.09 42.94 -0.20
CA TYR A 433 3.14 43.27 0.86
C TYR A 433 3.31 44.72 1.35
N ASP A 434 4.56 45.17 1.56
CA ASP A 434 4.88 46.53 2.00
C ASP A 434 4.56 47.61 0.93
N LEU A 435 4.49 47.23 -0.35
CA LEU A 435 4.18 48.14 -1.47
C LEU A 435 2.67 48.21 -1.79
N ARG A 436 1.82 47.44 -1.12
CA ARG A 436 0.37 47.41 -1.36
C ARG A 436 -0.30 48.62 -0.67
N PRO A 437 -1.28 49.31 -1.31
CA PRO A 437 -1.95 50.48 -0.72
C PRO A 437 -2.63 50.14 0.62
N LEU A 438 -2.55 51.05 1.59
CA LEU A 438 -3.04 50.89 2.97
C LEU A 438 -4.53 50.50 3.07
N ASP A 439 -5.35 50.84 2.09
CA ASP A 439 -6.79 50.52 2.09
C ASP A 439 -7.10 49.03 1.89
N GLU A 440 -6.22 48.25 1.25
CA GLU A 440 -6.37 46.80 1.09
C GLU A 440 -5.82 46.00 2.29
N GLN A 441 -4.85 46.56 3.03
CA GLN A 441 -4.25 45.89 4.19
C GLN A 441 -5.20 45.84 5.41
N VAL A 442 -6.12 46.80 5.53
CA VAL A 442 -7.11 46.85 6.62
C VAL A 442 -8.20 45.79 6.43
N GLN A 443 -8.56 45.44 5.18
CA GLN A 443 -9.54 44.38 4.90
C GLN A 443 -9.03 42.98 5.26
N ASP A 444 -7.75 42.69 5.02
CA ASP A 444 -7.17 41.38 5.33
C ASP A 444 -7.05 41.15 6.86
N GLN A 445 -6.78 42.20 7.64
CA GLN A 445 -6.76 42.11 9.12
C GLN A 445 -8.16 41.86 9.71
N GLU A 446 -9.20 42.48 9.15
CA GLU A 446 -10.59 42.22 9.57
C GLU A 446 -11.06 40.80 9.19
N GLU A 447 -10.56 40.23 8.08
CA GLU A 447 -10.85 38.84 7.70
C GLU A 447 -10.10 37.83 8.58
N GLU A 448 -8.83 38.06 8.92
CA GLU A 448 -8.07 37.18 9.82
C GLU A 448 -8.64 37.17 11.25
N ASP A 449 -9.05 38.32 11.78
CA ASP A 449 -9.69 38.41 13.09
C ASP A 449 -11.04 37.69 13.11
N ASN A 450 -11.82 37.78 12.02
CA ASN A 450 -13.06 37.00 11.88
C ASN A 450 -12.81 35.49 11.81
N ILE A 451 -11.76 35.03 11.12
CA ILE A 451 -11.40 33.62 11.03
C ILE A 451 -10.93 33.08 12.39
N ASN A 452 -10.17 33.88 13.16
CA ASN A 452 -9.74 33.51 14.51
C ASN A 452 -10.91 33.49 15.51
N TYR A 453 -11.87 34.42 15.37
CA TYR A 453 -13.10 34.41 16.16
C TYR A 453 -13.93 33.13 15.92
N ILE A 454 -14.02 32.68 14.67
CA ILE A 454 -14.73 31.45 14.28
C ILE A 454 -14.00 30.19 14.79
N LYS A 455 -12.66 30.17 14.80
CA LYS A 455 -11.87 29.07 15.38
C LYS A 455 -12.04 28.96 16.90
N PHE A 456 -12.04 30.09 17.62
CA PHE A 456 -12.24 30.11 19.07
C PHE A 456 -13.65 29.64 19.47
N HIS A 457 -14.69 30.05 18.73
CA HIS A 457 -16.06 29.58 18.99
C HIS A 457 -16.27 28.10 18.65
N ARG A 458 -15.53 27.54 17.69
CA ARG A 458 -15.57 26.09 17.40
C ARG A 458 -14.87 25.23 18.44
N ALA A 459 -13.85 25.75 19.11
CA ALA A 459 -13.12 25.05 20.17
C ALA A 459 -13.87 25.05 21.52
N ALA A 460 -14.81 25.99 21.73
CA ALA A 460 -15.61 26.08 22.95
C ALA A 460 -16.90 25.24 22.93
N ASN A 461 -17.27 24.69 21.77
CA ASN A 461 -18.52 23.92 21.57
C ASN A 461 -18.30 22.43 21.22
N ASN A 462 -17.08 21.93 21.37
CA ASN A 462 -16.71 20.50 21.37
C ASN A 462 -15.95 20.20 22.65
#